data_AF-A0A4Y9NNS7-F1
#
_entry.id   AF-A0A4Y9NNS7-F1
#
_cell.length_a   1.000
_cell.length_b   1.000
_cell.length_c   1.000
_cell.angle_alpha   90.00
_cell.angle_beta   90.00
_cell.angle_gamma   90.00
#
_symmetry.space_group_name_H-M   'P 1'
#
loop_
_entity.id
_entity.type
_entity.pdbx_description
1 polymer ?
#
loop_
_entity_poly.entity_id
_entity_poly.type
_entity_poly.pdbx_seq_one_letter_code
_entity_poly.pdbx_strand_id
1 'polypeptide(L)'
;DDEAWDDAAARRTARGWLDGAGLSAEGLAMVAAIEADTDRLALRPWRALGDVGCDRLAELLTPVRRAVVAAGEWPAGNPIGVPEPD
;
A
#
# COMPACT_ATOMS: atom_id res chain seq x y z
N ASP A 1 9.99 -9.74 12.83
CA ASP A 1 11.40 -9.85 13.25
C ASP A 1 12.24 -10.04 11.99
N ASP A 2 13.56 -10.03 12.11
CA ASP A 2 14.47 -10.20 10.95
C ASP A 2 14.31 -11.60 10.33
N GLU A 3 14.06 -12.63 11.13
CA GLU A 3 13.84 -14.00 10.67
C GLU A 3 12.63 -14.11 9.71
N ALA A 4 11.50 -13.48 10.05
CA ALA A 4 10.33 -13.48 9.16
C ALA A 4 10.60 -12.77 7.83
N TRP A 5 11.48 -11.76 7.81
CA TRP A 5 11.90 -11.06 6.59
C TRP A 5 12.84 -11.92 5.74
N ASP A 6 13.81 -12.59 6.34
CA ASP A 6 14.73 -13.49 5.65
C ASP A 6 13.99 -14.67 5.01
N ASP A 7 13.10 -15.30 5.77
CA ASP A 7 12.22 -16.36 5.28
C ASP A 7 11.32 -15.88 4.12
N ALA A 8 10.80 -14.67 4.24
CA ALA A 8 10.01 -14.03 3.20
C ALA A 8 10.83 -13.80 1.92
N ALA A 9 12.08 -13.33 2.04
CA ALA A 9 12.99 -13.12 0.91
C ALA A 9 13.35 -14.46 0.25
N ALA A 10 13.74 -15.47 1.03
CA ALA A 10 14.10 -16.79 0.53
C ALA A 10 12.98 -17.42 -0.32
N ARG A 11 11.71 -17.34 0.14
CA ARG A 11 10.55 -17.83 -0.63
C ARG A 11 10.33 -17.09 -1.94
N ARG A 12 10.60 -15.78 -1.99
CA ARG A 12 10.43 -14.96 -3.20
C ARG A 12 11.57 -15.21 -4.19
N THR A 13 12.80 -15.38 -3.73
CA THR A 13 13.94 -15.84 -4.53
C THR A 13 13.70 -17.22 -5.12
N ALA A 14 13.19 -18.17 -4.33
CA ALA A 14 12.87 -19.52 -4.81
C ALA A 14 11.79 -19.53 -5.90
N ARG A 15 10.92 -18.50 -5.94
CA ARG A 15 9.91 -18.29 -7.00
C ARG A 15 10.46 -17.51 -8.21
N GLY A 16 11.71 -17.08 -8.17
CA GLY A 16 12.32 -16.24 -9.20
C GLY A 16 11.81 -14.80 -9.20
N TRP A 17 11.16 -14.34 -8.12
CA TRP A 17 10.61 -12.97 -8.03
C TRP A 17 11.64 -11.95 -7.53
N LEU A 18 12.70 -12.41 -6.88
CA LEU A 18 13.84 -11.57 -6.47
C LEU A 18 15.09 -11.97 -7.25
N ASP A 19 15.87 -10.96 -7.63
CA ASP A 19 17.22 -11.06 -8.16
C ASP A 19 18.14 -10.15 -7.35
N GLY A 20 18.98 -10.77 -6.50
CA GLY A 20 19.78 -10.05 -5.51
C GLY A 20 18.92 -9.26 -4.53
N ALA A 21 19.16 -7.94 -4.46
CA ALA A 21 18.44 -7.03 -3.58
C ALA A 21 17.17 -6.42 -4.20
N GLY A 22 16.82 -6.79 -5.43
CA GLY A 22 15.70 -6.21 -6.18
C GLY A 22 14.71 -7.23 -6.72
N LEU A 23 13.62 -6.74 -7.30
CA LEU A 23 12.68 -7.56 -8.05
C LEU A 23 13.28 -7.96 -9.39
N SER A 24 13.05 -9.20 -9.80
CA SER A 24 13.27 -9.62 -11.19
C SER A 24 12.17 -9.07 -12.10
N ALA A 25 12.31 -9.26 -13.42
CA ALA A 25 11.23 -8.95 -14.36
C ALA A 25 9.93 -9.71 -14.04
N GLU A 26 10.04 -10.98 -13.64
CA GLU A 26 8.90 -11.80 -13.19
C GLU A 26 8.32 -11.27 -11.87
N GLY A 27 9.18 -10.84 -10.93
CA GLY A 27 8.75 -10.22 -9.68
C GLY A 27 7.96 -8.93 -9.91
N LEU A 28 8.40 -8.08 -10.82
CA LEU A 28 7.67 -6.87 -11.22
C LEU A 28 6.31 -7.21 -11.84
N ALA A 29 6.26 -8.20 -12.74
CA ALA A 29 5.01 -8.64 -13.34
C ALA A 29 4.03 -9.17 -12.28
N MET A 30 4.54 -9.90 -11.29
CA MET A 30 3.72 -10.42 -10.19
C MET A 30 3.20 -9.32 -9.27
N VAL A 31 4.02 -8.31 -8.94
CA VAL A 31 3.57 -7.15 -8.18
C VAL A 31 2.41 -6.47 -8.90
N ALA A 32 2.56 -6.17 -10.19
CA ALA A 32 1.51 -5.54 -10.99
C ALA A 32 0.22 -6.39 -11.04
N ALA A 33 0.35 -7.71 -11.15
CA ALA A 33 -0.81 -8.61 -11.13
C ALA A 33 -1.52 -8.61 -9.77
N ILE A 34 -0.76 -8.65 -8.68
CA ILE A 34 -1.30 -8.58 -7.31
C ILE A 34 -2.00 -7.25 -7.10
N GLU A 35 -1.38 -6.12 -7.47
CA GLU A 35 -1.96 -4.78 -7.34
C GLU A 35 -3.29 -4.67 -8.10
N ALA A 36 -3.31 -5.10 -9.36
CA ALA A 36 -4.53 -5.09 -10.19
C ALA A 36 -5.66 -5.94 -9.58
N ASP A 37 -5.34 -7.11 -9.03
CA ASP A 37 -6.33 -7.95 -8.35
C ASP A 37 -6.80 -7.34 -7.04
N THR A 38 -5.90 -6.75 -6.25
CA THR A 38 -6.28 -6.06 -5.02
C THR A 38 -7.18 -4.87 -5.30
N ASP A 39 -6.89 -4.06 -6.34
CA ASP A 39 -7.74 -2.95 -6.76
C ASP A 39 -9.11 -3.44 -7.20
N ARG A 40 -9.16 -4.47 -8.05
CA ARG A 40 -10.41 -5.06 -8.53
C ARG A 40 -11.28 -5.56 -7.38
N LEU A 41 -10.68 -6.23 -6.39
CA LEU A 41 -11.38 -6.76 -5.22
C LEU A 41 -11.84 -5.64 -4.26
N ALA A 42 -11.02 -4.60 -4.08
CA ALA A 42 -11.34 -3.47 -3.21
C ALA A 42 -12.32 -2.47 -3.85
N LEU A 43 -12.59 -2.54 -5.16
CA LEU A 43 -13.37 -1.56 -5.91
C LEU A 43 -14.85 -1.46 -5.50
N ARG A 44 -15.43 -2.54 -4.95
CA ARG A 44 -16.87 -2.61 -4.64
C ARG A 44 -17.38 -1.50 -3.70
N PRO A 45 -16.79 -1.27 -2.51
CA PRO A 45 -17.23 -0.17 -1.62
C PRO A 45 -17.12 1.21 -2.28
N TRP A 46 -16.05 1.47 -3.05
CA TRP A 46 -15.86 2.74 -3.74
C TRP A 46 -16.94 3.00 -4.79
N ARG A 47 -17.30 1.97 -5.58
CA ARG A 47 -18.43 2.05 -6.53
C ARG A 47 -19.77 2.29 -5.83
N ALA A 48 -19.97 1.74 -4.64
CA ALA A 48 -21.21 1.93 -3.88
C ALA A 48 -21.31 3.36 -3.30
N LEU A 49 -20.19 3.97 -2.93
CA LEU A 49 -20.13 5.37 -2.49
C LEU A 49 -20.32 6.34 -3.65
N GLY A 50 -19.73 6.05 -4.82
CA GLY A 50 -19.65 6.99 -5.93
C GLY A 50 -18.85 8.25 -5.56
N ASP A 51 -18.69 9.17 -6.51
CA ASP A 51 -17.82 10.34 -6.34
C ASP A 51 -18.24 11.20 -5.13
N VAL A 52 -19.54 11.51 -5.00
CA VAL A 52 -20.06 12.30 -3.87
C VAL A 52 -19.84 11.61 -2.52
N GLY A 53 -19.99 10.28 -2.46
CA GLY A 53 -19.75 9.53 -1.23
C GLY A 53 -18.26 9.48 -0.87
N CYS A 54 -17.38 9.38 -1.86
CA CYS A 54 -15.94 9.47 -1.69
C CYS A 54 -15.51 10.86 -1.22
N ASP A 55 -16.06 11.94 -1.78
CA ASP A 55 -15.81 13.31 -1.34
C ASP A 55 -16.22 13.48 0.12
N ARG A 56 -17.43 12.99 0.47
CA ARG A 56 -17.90 13.03 1.85
C ARG A 56 -17.01 12.23 2.80
N LEU A 57 -16.54 11.06 2.36
CA LEU A 57 -15.61 10.26 3.15
C LEU A 57 -14.29 11.01 3.39
N ALA A 58 -13.74 11.67 2.36
CA ALA A 58 -12.54 12.47 2.49
C ALA A 58 -12.73 13.66 3.45
N GLU A 59 -13.87 14.36 3.38
CA GLU A 59 -14.24 15.42 4.34
C GLU A 59 -14.26 14.90 5.77
N LEU A 60 -14.84 13.72 6.00
CA LEU A 60 -14.95 13.10 7.33
C LEU A 60 -13.60 12.63 7.87
N LEU A 61 -12.70 12.14 7.00
CA LEU A 61 -11.37 11.68 7.40
C LEU A 61 -10.34 12.81 7.55
N THR A 62 -10.57 13.96 6.90
CA THR A 62 -9.68 15.13 6.98
C THR A 62 -9.37 15.58 8.42
N PRO A 63 -10.33 15.77 9.35
CA PRO A 63 -10.01 16.15 10.72
C PRO A 63 -9.20 15.09 11.47
N VAL A 64 -9.42 13.80 11.19
CA VAL A 64 -8.65 12.71 11.79
C VAL A 64 -7.20 12.77 11.33
N ARG A 65 -6.97 12.91 10.01
CA ARG A 65 -5.62 13.10 9.45
C ARG A 65 -4.92 14.30 10.11
N ARG A 66 -5.59 15.45 10.22
CA ARG A 66 -5.02 16.65 10.84
C ARG A 66 -4.62 16.41 12.30
N ALA A 67 -5.42 15.67 13.07
CA ALA A 67 -5.11 15.35 14.45
C ALA A 67 -3.85 14.46 14.56
N VAL A 68 -3.72 13.45 13.70
CA VAL A 68 -2.53 12.57 13.66
C VAL A 68 -1.27 13.37 13.30
N VAL A 69 -1.35 14.23 12.28
CA VAL A 69 -0.23 15.08 11.87
C VAL A 69 0.16 16.06 12.98
N ALA A 70 -0.81 16.73 13.59
CA ALA A 70 -0.56 17.68 14.69
C ALA A 70 0.05 17.02 15.93
N ALA A 71 -0.20 15.72 16.15
CA ALA A 71 0.41 14.95 17.22
C ALA A 71 1.86 14.54 16.92
N GLY A 72 2.35 14.73 15.69
CA GLY A 72 3.67 14.26 15.25
C GLY A 72 3.72 12.75 14.99
N GLU A 73 2.56 12.10 14.87
CA GLU A 73 2.43 10.64 14.71
C GLU A 73 2.33 10.22 13.24
N TRP A 74 2.67 11.12 12.30
CA TRP A 74 2.73 10.79 10.89
C TRP A 74 4.07 10.11 10.57
N PRO A 75 4.10 8.83 10.14
CA PRO A 75 5.34 8.13 9.92
C PRO A 75 5.99 8.60 8.61
N ALA A 76 7.21 9.13 8.74
CA ALA A 76 8.04 9.49 7.59
C ALA A 76 8.35 8.25 6.74
N GLY A 77 8.23 8.39 5.40
CA GLY A 77 8.52 7.28 4.49
C GLY A 77 7.61 6.07 4.71
N ASN A 78 6.31 6.32 4.87
CA ASN A 78 5.33 5.27 5.13
C ASN A 78 5.36 4.17 4.04
N PRO A 79 5.13 2.89 4.43
CA PRO A 79 5.31 1.73 3.55
C PRO A 79 4.27 1.61 2.43
N ILE A 80 3.24 2.46 2.44
CA ILE A 80 2.21 2.52 1.40
C ILE A 80 2.43 3.69 0.42
N GLY A 81 3.55 4.42 0.54
CA GLY A 81 3.97 5.44 -0.42
C GLY A 81 3.12 6.72 -0.43
N VAL A 82 2.38 7.01 0.63
CA VAL A 82 1.60 8.25 0.75
C VAL A 82 2.58 9.43 0.89
N PRO A 83 2.37 10.57 0.19
CA PRO A 83 3.20 11.75 0.34
C PRO A 83 3.25 12.27 1.78
N GLU A 84 4.32 13.00 2.13
CA GLU A 84 4.36 13.74 3.37
C GLU A 84 3.22 14.78 3.41
N PRO A 85 2.65 15.05 4.59
CA PRO A 85 1.57 16.00 4.73
C PRO A 85 2.11 17.43 4.60
N ASP A 86 1.43 18.26 3.80
CA ASP A 86 1.62 19.72 3.83
C ASP A 86 1.39 20.31 5.24
#